data_AF-U6CZZ3-F1
#
_entry.id   AF-U6CZZ3-F1
#
_cell.length_a   1.000
_cell.length_b   1.000
_cell.length_c   1.000
_cell.angle_alpha   90.00
_cell.angle_beta   90.00
_cell.angle_gamma   90.00
#
_symmetry.space_group_name_H-M   'P 1'
#
loop_
_entity.id
_entity.type
_entity.pdbx_description
1 polymer ?
#
loop_
_entity_poly.entity_id
_entity_poly.type
_entity_poly.pdbx_seq_one_letter_code
_entity_poly.pdbx_strand_id
1 'polypeptide(L)'
;ALGDQILFVNRPDKKKILFFNDKSCQFSVDEEFQKLWRSVTVDSMDEEKIEEYLKRQGISSMQESGPKKVAPIQRRKKPASQKKRRFKTHNEHLAGVLKDYSDIAPGK
;
A
#
# COMPACT_ATOMS: atom_id res chain seq x y z
N ALA A 1 37.95 4.58 -9.60
CA ALA A 1 37.11 5.57 -10.30
C ALA A 1 35.72 5.57 -9.67
N LEU A 2 35.05 6.73 -9.57
CA LEU A 2 33.79 6.93 -8.81
C LEU A 2 32.52 6.33 -9.46
N GLY A 3 32.62 5.78 -10.67
CA GLY A 3 31.53 5.02 -11.33
C GLY A 3 30.16 5.72 -11.27
N ASP A 4 29.13 4.95 -10.96
CA ASP A 4 27.73 5.41 -10.93
C ASP A 4 27.31 6.03 -9.59
N GLN A 5 28.27 6.38 -8.73
CA GLN A 5 27.98 7.00 -7.42
C GLN A 5 27.60 8.49 -7.54
N ILE A 6 27.71 9.07 -8.75
CA ILE A 6 27.49 10.49 -8.99
C ILE A 6 26.47 10.67 -10.11
N LEU A 7 25.41 11.44 -9.84
CA LEU A 7 24.42 11.91 -10.80
C LEU A 7 24.81 13.28 -11.34
N PHE A 8 24.71 13.46 -12.66
CA PHE A 8 24.99 14.71 -13.34
C PHE A 8 23.70 15.39 -13.80
N VAL A 9 23.45 16.60 -13.31
CA VAL A 9 22.37 17.45 -13.83
C VAL A 9 22.97 18.48 -14.78
N ASN A 10 22.61 18.36 -16.07
CA ASN A 10 23.02 19.28 -17.11
C ASN A 10 22.10 20.50 -17.10
N ARG A 11 22.68 21.68 -16.87
CA ARG A 11 21.96 22.95 -16.93
C ARG A 11 22.09 23.59 -18.32
N PRO A 12 21.15 24.47 -18.71
CA PRO A 12 21.21 25.19 -19.98
C PRO A 12 22.42 26.12 -20.09
N ASP A 13 23.01 26.54 -18.96
CA ASP A 13 24.23 27.37 -18.89
C ASP A 13 25.53 26.56 -19.08
N LYS A 14 25.45 25.30 -19.54
CA LYS A 14 26.56 24.35 -19.75
C LYS A 14 27.33 23.99 -18.47
N LYS A 15 26.86 24.38 -17.29
CA LYS A 15 27.42 23.93 -16.01
C LYS A 15 26.82 22.59 -15.61
N LYS A 16 27.58 21.80 -14.86
CA LYS A 16 27.15 20.50 -14.32
C LYS A 16 27.02 20.60 -12.80
N ILE A 17 25.89 20.13 -12.27
CA ILE A 17 25.73 19.91 -10.84
C ILE A 17 25.95 18.42 -10.56
N LEU A 18 26.71 18.13 -9.51
CA LEU A 18 27.04 16.78 -9.07
C LEU A 18 26.19 16.45 -7.84
N PHE A 19 25.44 15.36 -7.91
CA PHE A 19 24.71 14.80 -6.77
C PHE A 19 25.25 13.41 -6.45
N PHE A 20 25.15 13.01 -5.18
CA PHE A 20 25.41 11.63 -4.79
C PHE A 20 24.24 10.74 -5.21
N ASN A 21 24.53 9.59 -5.84
CA ASN A 21 23.53 8.63 -6.26
C ASN A 21 23.28 7.60 -5.15
N ASP A 22 22.17 7.75 -4.43
CA ASP A 22 21.74 6.74 -3.48
C ASP A 22 21.22 5.49 -4.22
N LYS A 23 21.91 4.37 -4.00
CA LYS A 23 21.61 3.09 -4.65
C LYS A 23 20.46 2.32 -3.98
N SER A 24 19.94 2.82 -2.86
CA SER A 24 18.82 2.19 -2.15
C SER A 24 17.55 2.07 -3.01
N CYS A 25 17.36 2.99 -3.96
CA CYS A 25 16.18 3.08 -4.82
C CYS A 25 16.56 3.15 -6.32
N GLN A 26 17.46 2.27 -6.77
CA GLN A 26 17.82 2.20 -8.19
C GLN A 26 16.82 1.37 -8.99
N PHE A 27 16.09 2.03 -9.90
CA PHE A 27 15.16 1.38 -10.83
C PHE A 27 15.34 1.95 -12.24
N SER A 28 15.75 1.10 -13.18
CA SER A 28 15.92 1.46 -14.59
C SER A 28 14.78 0.88 -15.42
N VAL A 29 14.23 1.69 -16.33
CA VAL A 29 13.17 1.29 -17.26
C VAL A 29 13.60 1.61 -18.68
N ASP A 30 13.36 0.68 -19.60
CA ASP A 30 13.67 0.83 -21.02
C ASP A 30 12.99 2.06 -21.64
N GLU A 31 13.62 2.61 -22.69
CA GLU A 31 13.13 3.84 -23.35
C GLU A 31 11.71 3.70 -23.91
N GLU A 32 11.34 2.49 -24.36
CA GLU A 32 10.01 2.22 -24.89
C GLU A 32 8.92 2.47 -23.84
N PHE A 33 9.11 1.94 -22.63
CA PHE A 33 8.17 2.16 -21.53
C PHE A 33 8.16 3.62 -21.07
N GLN A 34 9.29 4.32 -21.11
CA GLN A 34 9.32 5.76 -20.81
C GLN A 34 8.52 6.58 -21.83
N LYS A 35 8.59 6.22 -23.12
CA LYS A 35 7.79 6.85 -24.18
C LYS A 35 6.31 6.56 -23.97
N LEU A 36 5.96 5.29 -23.70
CA LEU A 36 4.59 4.89 -23.42
C LEU A 36 4.02 5.63 -22.21
N TRP A 37 4.78 5.74 -21.11
CA TRP A 37 4.37 6.48 -19.92
C TRP A 37 4.07 7.96 -20.22
N ARG A 38 4.93 8.63 -21.01
CA ARG A 38 4.72 10.04 -21.40
C ARG A 38 3.60 10.24 -22.43
N SER A 39 3.22 9.18 -23.15
CA SER A 39 2.16 9.28 -24.18
C SER A 39 0.76 9.44 -23.59
N VAL A 40 0.57 9.04 -22.33
CA VAL A 40 -0.69 9.19 -21.63
C VAL A 40 -0.77 10.58 -21.02
N THR A 41 -1.57 11.47 -21.61
CA THR A 41 -1.77 12.85 -21.16
C THR A 41 -2.76 12.90 -19.99
N VAL A 42 -2.31 13.33 -18.82
CA VAL A 42 -3.13 13.51 -17.61
C VAL A 42 -3.14 14.95 -17.08
N ASP A 43 -2.26 15.80 -17.60
CA ASP A 43 -2.03 17.19 -17.19
C ASP A 43 -3.20 18.13 -17.50
N SER A 44 -3.91 17.89 -18.60
CA SER A 44 -5.10 18.66 -19.00
C SER A 44 -6.42 18.01 -18.56
N MET A 45 -6.38 16.93 -17.78
CA MET A 45 -7.58 16.20 -17.34
C MET A 45 -7.95 16.56 -15.91
N ASP A 46 -9.26 16.63 -15.65
CA ASP A 46 -9.79 16.85 -14.31
C ASP A 46 -9.62 15.60 -13.43
N GLU A 47 -9.30 15.81 -12.15
CA GLU A 47 -9.08 14.73 -11.18
C GLU A 47 -10.33 13.85 -11.02
N GLU A 48 -11.52 14.46 -11.00
CA GLU A 48 -12.79 13.72 -10.89
C GLU A 48 -13.00 12.77 -12.08
N LYS A 49 -12.64 13.24 -13.28
CA LYS A 49 -12.76 12.46 -14.51
C LYS A 49 -11.78 11.28 -14.54
N ILE A 50 -10.58 11.48 -14.00
CA ILE A 50 -9.59 10.41 -13.85
C ILE A 50 -10.10 9.35 -12.86
N GLU A 51 -10.64 9.78 -11.71
CA GLU A 51 -11.19 8.85 -10.72
C GLU A 51 -12.37 8.04 -11.28
N GLU A 52 -13.28 8.69 -12.01
CA GLU A 52 -14.42 8.01 -12.64
C GLU A 52 -13.95 6.95 -13.65
N TYR A 53 -12.95 7.28 -14.48
CA TYR A 53 -12.38 6.34 -15.43
C TYR A 53 -11.76 5.13 -14.72
N LEU A 54 -10.98 5.37 -13.66
CA LEU A 54 -10.37 4.29 -12.87
C LEU A 54 -11.44 3.39 -12.22
N LYS A 55 -12.49 3.97 -11.63
CA LYS A 55 -13.61 3.21 -11.05
C LYS A 55 -14.34 2.37 -12.11
N ARG A 56 -14.57 2.91 -13.31
CA ARG A 56 -15.18 2.17 -14.43
C ARG A 56 -14.32 0.98 -14.86
N GLN A 57 -12.99 1.09 -14.77
CA GLN A 57 -12.04 0.00 -15.02
C GLN A 57 -11.86 -0.94 -13.82
N GLY A 58 -12.62 -0.76 -12.73
CA GLY A 58 -12.52 -1.58 -11.52
C GLY A 58 -11.33 -1.26 -10.62
N ILE A 59 -10.58 -0.20 -10.93
CA ILE A 59 -9.45 0.28 -10.13
C ILE A 59 -9.99 1.37 -9.20
N SER A 60 -10.26 0.99 -7.95
CA SER A 60 -10.62 1.98 -6.93
C SER A 60 -9.36 2.53 -6.28
N SER A 61 -9.35 3.84 -6.00
CA SER A 61 -8.34 4.42 -5.13
C SER A 61 -8.29 3.65 -3.82
N MET A 62 -7.08 3.42 -3.30
CA MET A 62 -6.88 2.70 -2.05
C MET A 62 -7.52 3.53 -0.93
N GLN A 63 -8.75 3.19 -0.56
CA GLN A 63 -9.30 3.64 0.71
C GLN A 63 -8.43 2.99 1.77
N GLU A 64 -7.74 3.80 2.55
CA GLU A 64 -7.02 3.37 3.73
C GLU A 64 -7.97 2.48 4.54
N SER A 65 -7.84 1.17 4.39
CA SER A 65 -8.49 0.21 5.26
C SER A 65 -7.68 0.16 6.56
N GLY A 66 -7.43 1.34 7.14
CA GLY A 66 -7.14 1.45 8.55
C GLY A 66 -8.28 0.76 9.29
N PRO A 67 -8.01 0.11 10.43
CA PRO A 67 -9.03 -0.60 11.17
C PRO A 67 -10.21 0.34 11.40
N LYS A 68 -11.33 0.07 10.71
CA LYS A 68 -12.58 0.80 10.91
C LYS A 68 -12.81 0.79 12.42
N LYS A 69 -12.87 1.97 13.04
CA LYS A 69 -13.16 2.11 14.46
C LYS A 69 -14.49 1.40 14.70
N VAL A 70 -14.42 0.15 15.15
CA VAL A 70 -15.58 -0.62 15.56
C VAL A 70 -16.16 0.18 16.71
N ALA A 71 -17.34 0.76 16.51
CA ALA A 71 -18.04 1.47 17.56
C ALA A 71 -18.02 0.60 18.83
N PRO A 72 -17.75 1.16 20.02
CA PRO A 72 -17.62 0.36 21.22
C PRO A 72 -18.91 -0.42 21.43
N ILE A 73 -18.84 -1.74 21.22
CA ILE A 73 -19.91 -2.67 21.51
C ILE A 73 -20.24 -2.48 22.99
N GLN A 74 -21.42 -1.93 23.26
CA GLN A 74 -21.93 -1.80 24.61
C GLN A 74 -21.89 -3.18 25.25
N ARG A 75 -21.06 -3.33 26.29
CA ARG A 75 -20.87 -4.58 27.02
C ARG A 75 -22.20 -5.00 27.65
N ARG A 76 -22.95 -5.87 26.98
CA ARG A 76 -24.07 -6.60 27.60
C ARG A 76 -23.51 -7.40 28.78
N LYS A 77 -24.17 -7.26 29.94
CA LYS A 77 -23.86 -7.97 31.17
C LYS A 77 -23.76 -9.48 30.90
N LYS A 78 -22.68 -10.10 31.38
CA LYS A 78 -22.41 -11.54 31.24
C LYS A 78 -23.57 -12.37 31.80
N PRO A 79 -24.22 -13.25 31.01
CA PRO A 79 -24.86 -14.43 31.56
C PRO A 79 -23.80 -15.51 31.80
N ALA A 80 -23.93 -16.20 32.93
CA ALA A 80 -23.07 -17.28 33.37
C ALA A 80 -22.87 -18.38 32.29
N SER A 81 -21.63 -18.90 32.21
CA SER A 81 -21.29 -20.20 31.61
C SER A 81 -21.85 -20.46 30.20
N GLN A 82 -21.35 -19.76 29.19
CA GLN A 82 -21.52 -20.22 27.80
C GLN A 82 -20.51 -21.34 27.51
N LYS A 83 -21.03 -22.59 27.45
CA LYS A 83 -20.33 -23.75 26.86
C LYS A 83 -19.62 -23.31 25.58
N LYS A 84 -18.31 -23.58 25.47
CA LYS A 84 -17.49 -23.30 24.28
C LYS A 84 -18.23 -23.83 23.04
N ARG A 85 -18.84 -22.92 22.28
CA ARG A 85 -19.46 -23.27 20.99
C ARG A 85 -18.33 -23.67 20.08
N ARG A 86 -18.34 -24.93 19.64
CA ARG A 86 -17.39 -25.45 18.66
C ARG A 86 -17.78 -24.83 17.32
N PHE A 87 -17.16 -23.72 16.96
CA PHE A 87 -17.37 -23.09 15.67
C PHE A 87 -16.92 -24.04 14.55
N LYS A 88 -17.70 -24.13 13.47
CA LYS A 88 -17.34 -24.92 12.29
C LYS A 88 -16.21 -24.18 11.56
N THR A 89 -14.99 -24.67 11.70
CA THR A 89 -13.82 -24.15 10.99
C THR A 89 -13.84 -24.66 9.56
N HIS A 90 -14.05 -23.78 8.58
CA HIS A 90 -14.03 -24.14 7.16
C HIS A 90 -12.61 -24.15 6.55
N ASN A 91 -11.61 -23.63 7.29
CA ASN A 91 -10.25 -23.41 6.78
C ASN A 91 -9.23 -24.31 7.49
N GLU A 92 -9.46 -25.62 7.48
CA GLU A 92 -8.62 -26.60 8.18
C GLU A 92 -7.17 -26.62 7.67
N HIS A 93 -6.95 -26.31 6.39
CA HIS A 93 -5.62 -26.20 5.78
C HIS A 93 -4.75 -25.03 6.30
N LEU A 94 -5.34 -24.08 7.05
CA LEU A 94 -4.62 -22.99 7.72
C LEU A 94 -4.34 -23.28 9.20
N ALA A 95 -4.73 -24.46 9.69
CA ALA A 95 -4.41 -24.88 11.05
C ALA A 95 -2.88 -24.99 11.22
N GLY A 96 -2.31 -24.24 12.16
CA GLY A 96 -0.87 -24.20 12.44
C GLY A 96 -0.12 -23.00 11.86
N VAL A 97 -0.68 -22.32 10.85
CA VAL A 97 -0.15 -21.02 10.36
C VAL A 97 -0.74 -19.87 11.17
N LEU A 98 -2.01 -20.00 11.57
CA LEU A 98 -2.71 -18.96 12.30
C LEU A 98 -2.26 -18.93 13.76
N LYS A 99 -1.79 -17.76 14.20
CA LYS A 99 -1.42 -17.50 15.60
C LYS A 99 -2.66 -17.04 16.37
N ASP A 100 -3.01 -17.78 17.41
CA ASP A 100 -4.11 -17.42 18.30
C ASP A 100 -3.63 -16.34 19.28
N TYR A 101 -4.35 -15.23 19.34
CA TYR A 101 -4.08 -14.10 20.22
C TYR A 101 -5.20 -13.90 21.25
N SER A 102 -6.09 -14.87 21.41
CA SER A 102 -7.21 -14.81 22.36
C SER A 102 -6.76 -14.70 23.82
N ASP A 103 -5.51 -15.05 24.13
CA ASP A 103 -4.91 -14.91 25.48
C ASP A 103 -4.31 -13.53 25.75
N ILE A 104 -4.14 -12.67 24.73
CA ILE A 104 -3.69 -11.29 24.93
C ILE A 104 -4.89 -10.42 25.29
N ALA A 105 -5.43 -10.64 26.49
CA ALA A 105 -6.25 -9.63 27.12
C ALA A 105 -5.34 -8.43 27.43
N PRO A 106 -5.67 -7.19 27.00
CA PRO A 106 -4.93 -6.03 27.44
C PRO A 106 -5.08 -5.93 28.97
N GLY A 107 -3.94 -6.08 29.66
CA GLY A 107 -3.84 -5.81 31.09
C GLY A 107 -4.36 -4.40 31.39
N LYS A 108 -5.12 -4.32 32.48
CA LYS A 108 -5.74 -3.11 33.04
C LYS A 108 -4.80 -1.92 33.11
#